data_AF-A0A3B4FWL4-F1
#
_entry.id   AF-A0A3B4FWL4-F1
#
_cell.length_a   1.000
_cell.length_b   1.000
_cell.length_c   1.000
_cell.angle_alpha   90.00
_cell.angle_beta   90.00
_cell.angle_gamma   90.00
#
_symmetry.space_group_name_H-M   'P 1'
#
loop_
_entity.id
_entity.type
_entity.pdbx_description
1 polymer ?
#
loop_
_entity_poly.entity_id
_entity_poly.type
_entity_poly.pdbx_seq_one_letter_code
_entity_poly.pdbx_strand_id
1 'polypeptide(L)'
;MKMSHNSSAKDDQASGSKKPISLPISRVRLIMKSSPDVSSINQDALFLTTKATLKQRLFVQHLALSSFNNGSGKETNTLSYSDLANTAQEADTFHFLTDILPKKILAQDYLNSLEQMQEEEGADY
;
A
#
# COMPACT_ATOMS: atom_id res chain seq x y z
N MET A 1 -18.63 37.32 48.37
CA MET A 1 -19.69 36.30 48.18
C MET A 1 -19.81 36.07 46.67
N LYS A 2 -19.41 34.87 46.20
CA LYS A 2 -19.57 34.27 44.83
C LYS A 2 -18.90 35.05 43.67
N MET A 3 -17.70 34.70 43.18
CA MET A 3 -17.34 33.51 42.37
C MET A 3 -18.45 33.07 41.42
N SER A 4 -18.32 33.43 40.14
CA SER A 4 -18.99 32.74 39.03
C SER A 4 -17.96 32.50 37.92
N HIS A 5 -17.43 31.28 37.92
CA HIS A 5 -16.75 30.70 36.78
C HIS A 5 -17.80 30.41 35.70
N ASN A 6 -17.55 30.86 34.48
CA ASN A 6 -18.04 30.14 33.30
C ASN A 6 -17.07 30.33 32.14
N SER A 7 -15.95 29.61 32.23
CA SER A 7 -15.12 29.25 31.09
C SER A 7 -15.93 28.31 30.20
N SER A 8 -16.70 28.85 29.25
CA SER A 8 -17.13 28.07 28.09
C SER A 8 -16.00 28.13 27.07
N ALA A 9 -15.07 27.20 27.23
CA ALA A 9 -14.18 26.78 26.16
C ALA A 9 -15.07 26.50 24.94
N LYS A 10 -15.01 27.39 23.95
CA LYS A 10 -15.46 27.04 22.61
C LYS A 10 -14.47 26.01 22.12
N ASP A 11 -14.88 24.75 22.17
CA ASP A 11 -14.27 23.68 21.40
C ASP A 11 -14.07 24.20 19.98
N ASP A 12 -12.82 24.48 19.64
CA ASP A 12 -12.35 24.48 18.27
C ASP A 12 -12.56 23.05 17.75
N GLN A 13 -13.79 22.77 17.30
CA GLN A 13 -14.04 21.71 16.36
C GLN A 13 -13.20 22.04 15.13
N ALA A 14 -11.97 21.52 15.13
CA ALA A 14 -11.24 21.17 13.93
C ALA A 14 -12.10 20.15 13.18
N SER A 15 -13.15 20.66 12.53
CA SER A 15 -13.76 20.05 11.36
C SER A 15 -12.65 20.03 10.33
N GLY A 16 -11.79 19.01 10.45
CA GLY A 16 -10.77 18.68 9.48
C GLY A 16 -11.51 18.36 8.19
N SER A 17 -11.80 19.40 7.42
CA SER A 17 -12.15 19.30 6.02
C SER A 17 -11.20 18.27 5.46
N LYS A 18 -11.71 17.09 5.12
CA LYS A 18 -10.92 16.04 4.48
C LYS A 18 -10.59 16.59 3.10
N LYS A 19 -9.60 17.50 3.04
CA LYS A 19 -9.07 18.02 1.81
C LYS A 19 -8.71 16.77 1.01
N PRO A 20 -9.28 16.58 -0.18
CA PRO A 20 -8.92 15.42 -0.99
C PRO A 20 -7.40 15.49 -1.16
N ILE A 21 -6.69 14.52 -0.58
CA ILE A 21 -5.25 14.39 -0.72
C ILE A 21 -5.02 13.96 -2.18
N SER A 22 -4.92 14.94 -3.08
CA SER A 22 -4.56 14.72 -4.48
C SER A 22 -3.04 14.81 -4.61
N LEU A 23 -2.42 13.84 -5.27
CA LEU A 23 -1.04 14.02 -5.68
C LEU A 23 -0.96 15.23 -6.62
N PRO A 24 0.07 16.09 -6.47
CA PRO A 24 0.30 17.20 -7.39
C PRO A 24 0.38 16.68 -8.83
N ILE A 25 -0.15 17.45 -9.79
CA ILE A 25 -0.10 17.12 -11.23
C ILE A 25 1.34 16.83 -11.69
N SER A 26 2.32 17.54 -11.13
CA SER A 26 3.75 17.31 -11.40
C SER A 26 4.21 15.90 -11.00
N ARG A 27 3.71 15.35 -9.89
CA ARG A 27 4.01 13.98 -9.45
C ARG A 27 3.33 12.94 -10.32
N VAL A 28 2.08 13.18 -10.72
CA VAL A 28 1.38 12.32 -11.68
C VAL A 28 2.14 12.28 -13.01
N ARG A 29 2.56 13.43 -13.52
CA ARG A 29 3.36 13.52 -14.75
C ARG A 29 4.71 12.79 -14.62
N LEU A 30 5.37 12.92 -13.47
CA LEU A 30 6.63 12.22 -13.20
C LEU A 30 6.46 10.70 -13.25
N ILE A 31 5.41 10.17 -12.60
CA ILE A 31 5.09 8.74 -12.61
C ILE A 31 4.76 8.27 -14.04
N MET A 32 3.98 9.04 -14.80
CA MET A 32 3.69 8.69 -16.20
C MET A 32 4.96 8.64 -17.07
N LYS A 33 5.94 9.52 -16.82
CA LYS A 33 7.23 9.56 -17.55
C LYS A 33 8.28 8.57 -17.06
N SER A 34 8.05 7.85 -15.95
CA SER A 34 9.00 6.83 -15.49
C SER A 34 8.96 5.57 -16.36
N SER A 35 7.93 5.43 -17.20
CA SER A 35 7.83 4.35 -18.18
C SER A 35 8.66 4.72 -19.42
N PRO A 36 9.59 3.85 -19.88
CA PRO A 36 10.49 4.14 -20.99
C PRO A 36 9.78 4.39 -22.32
N ASP A 37 8.55 3.90 -22.48
CA ASP A 37 7.76 4.03 -23.72
C ASP A 37 6.98 5.36 -23.84
N VAL A 38 7.03 6.22 -22.82
CA VAL A 38 6.24 7.46 -22.77
C VAL A 38 7.11 8.66 -23.12
N SER A 39 7.19 8.98 -24.41
CA SER A 39 7.96 10.13 -24.92
C SER A 39 7.27 11.48 -24.68
N SER A 40 5.94 11.52 -24.84
CA SER A 40 5.12 12.72 -24.64
C SER A 40 3.76 12.37 -24.03
N ILE A 41 3.21 13.29 -23.23
CA ILE A 41 1.95 13.10 -22.50
C ILE A 41 0.99 14.24 -22.89
N ASN A 42 -0.18 13.88 -23.43
CA ASN A 42 -1.27 14.83 -23.70
C ASN A 42 -1.84 15.40 -22.38
N GLN A 43 -2.21 16.68 -22.35
CA GLN A 43 -2.83 17.33 -21.17
C GLN A 43 -4.14 16.66 -20.76
N ASP A 44 -4.95 16.18 -21.71
CA ASP A 44 -6.22 15.51 -21.39
C ASP A 44 -5.98 14.16 -20.70
N ALA A 45 -4.98 13.41 -21.18
CA ALA A 45 -4.56 12.16 -20.54
C ALA A 45 -3.99 12.42 -19.14
N LEU A 46 -3.23 13.49 -18.96
CA LEU A 46 -2.70 13.90 -17.66
C LEU A 46 -3.81 14.30 -16.68
N PHE A 47 -4.81 15.05 -17.14
CA PHE A 47 -5.95 15.46 -16.33
C PHE A 47 -6.78 14.25 -15.91
N LEU A 48 -7.07 13.34 -16.85
CA LEU A 48 -7.81 12.11 -16.56
C LEU A 48 -7.04 11.19 -15.61
N THR A 49 -5.73 11.06 -15.78
CA THR A 49 -4.86 10.29 -14.87
C THR A 49 -4.79 10.93 -13.50
N THR A 50 -4.71 12.26 -13.41
CA THR A 50 -4.75 13.00 -12.13
C THR A 50 -6.06 12.75 -11.39
N LYS A 51 -7.19 12.75 -12.12
CA LYS A 51 -8.49 12.38 -11.57
C LYS A 51 -8.54 10.90 -11.15
N ALA A 52 -7.96 10.00 -11.93
CA ALA A 52 -7.78 8.59 -11.56
C ALA A 52 -6.80 8.40 -10.38
N THR A 53 -5.90 9.35 -10.12
CA THR A 53 -5.00 9.31 -8.95
C THR A 53 -5.80 9.47 -7.64
N LEU A 54 -7.00 10.07 -7.68
CA LEU A 54 -7.95 9.98 -6.57
C LEU A 54 -8.37 8.52 -6.29
N LYS A 55 -8.42 7.66 -7.33
CA LYS A 55 -8.55 6.20 -7.17
C LYS A 55 -7.26 5.51 -6.72
N GLN A 56 -6.06 6.02 -7.03
CA GLN A 56 -4.82 5.49 -6.45
C GLN A 56 -4.76 5.65 -4.92
N ARG A 57 -5.36 6.71 -4.36
CA ARG A 57 -5.57 6.80 -2.90
C ARG A 57 -6.46 5.66 -2.41
N LEU A 58 -7.56 5.39 -3.11
CA LEU A 58 -8.42 4.25 -2.78
C LEU A 58 -7.65 2.94 -2.89
N PHE A 59 -6.73 2.81 -3.84
CA PHE A 59 -5.86 1.65 -3.94
C PHE A 59 -5.01 1.46 -2.67
N VAL A 60 -4.28 2.49 -2.22
CA VAL A 60 -3.46 2.38 -0.99
C VAL A 60 -4.33 2.06 0.23
N GLN A 61 -5.50 2.72 0.35
CA GLN A 61 -6.44 2.45 1.44
C GLN A 61 -7.02 1.02 1.36
N HIS A 62 -7.34 0.55 0.16
CA HIS A 62 -7.85 -0.79 -0.08
C HIS A 62 -6.79 -1.85 0.21
N LEU A 63 -5.55 -1.65 -0.24
CA LEU A 63 -4.41 -2.53 0.08
C LEU A 63 -4.19 -2.62 1.59
N ALA A 64 -4.17 -1.48 2.29
CA ALA A 64 -4.00 -1.46 3.74
C ALA A 64 -5.15 -2.19 4.46
N LEU A 65 -6.40 -1.96 4.05
CA LEU A 65 -7.57 -2.58 4.67
C LEU A 65 -7.63 -4.08 4.38
N SER A 66 -7.38 -4.50 3.13
CA SER A 66 -7.32 -5.91 2.74
C SER A 66 -6.21 -6.63 3.49
N SER A 67 -5.03 -6.02 3.60
CA SER A 67 -3.90 -6.63 4.31
C SER A 67 -4.14 -6.70 5.82
N PHE A 68 -4.78 -5.69 6.39
CA PHE A 68 -5.18 -5.70 7.79
C PHE A 68 -6.25 -6.77 8.08
N ASN A 69 -7.18 -6.99 7.15
CA ASN A 69 -8.29 -7.91 7.32
C ASN A 69 -7.94 -9.38 7.08
N ASN A 70 -7.00 -9.63 6.17
CA ASN A 70 -6.53 -10.96 5.78
C ASN A 70 -5.32 -11.42 6.60
N GLY A 71 -4.55 -10.48 7.16
CA GLY A 71 -3.42 -10.77 8.03
C GLY A 71 -3.78 -10.87 9.51
N SER A 72 -2.75 -10.89 10.34
CA SER A 72 -2.85 -10.91 11.80
C SER A 72 -3.35 -9.59 12.42
N GLY A 73 -3.55 -8.56 11.59
CA GLY A 73 -3.85 -7.20 12.01
C GLY A 73 -5.15 -7.05 12.80
N LYS A 74 -6.15 -7.89 12.60
CA LYS A 74 -7.37 -7.88 13.43
C LYS A 74 -7.11 -8.25 14.89
N GLU A 75 -6.13 -9.11 15.15
CA GLU A 75 -5.79 -9.58 16.50
C GLU A 75 -4.75 -8.66 17.16
N THR A 76 -3.75 -8.24 16.39
CA THR A 76 -2.64 -7.41 16.90
C THR A 76 -2.90 -5.92 16.84
N ASN A 77 -3.95 -5.50 16.13
CA ASN A 77 -4.29 -4.11 15.81
C ASN A 77 -3.13 -3.34 15.15
N THR A 78 -2.25 -4.07 14.46
CA THR A 78 -1.07 -3.54 13.75
C THR A 78 -1.03 -4.11 12.33
N LEU A 79 -0.47 -3.35 11.38
CA LEU A 79 -0.26 -3.84 10.01
C LEU A 79 1.23 -4.09 9.80
N SER A 80 1.62 -5.34 9.60
CA SER A 80 3.02 -5.73 9.38
C SER A 80 3.33 -5.92 7.90
N TYR A 81 4.62 -5.89 7.56
CA TYR A 81 5.07 -6.14 6.19
C TYR A 81 4.68 -7.54 5.69
N SER A 82 4.73 -8.54 6.57
CA SER A 82 4.31 -9.91 6.26
C SER A 82 2.85 -9.96 5.80
N ASP A 83 1.96 -9.20 6.43
CA ASP A 83 0.54 -9.15 6.06
C ASP A 83 0.35 -8.55 4.66
N LEU A 84 1.12 -7.51 4.32
CA LEU A 84 1.14 -6.90 2.98
C LEU A 84 1.67 -7.86 1.91
N ALA A 85 2.79 -8.53 2.18
CA ALA A 85 3.39 -9.49 1.25
C ALA A 85 2.51 -10.73 1.04
N ASN A 86 1.88 -11.24 2.11
CA ASN A 86 0.90 -12.33 2.02
C ASN A 86 -0.30 -11.92 1.16
N THR A 87 -0.86 -10.75 1.43
CA THR A 87 -2.02 -10.24 0.68
C THR A 87 -1.71 -10.00 -0.79
N ALA A 88 -0.50 -9.55 -1.13
CA ALA A 88 -0.05 -9.39 -2.51
C ALA A 88 0.04 -10.72 -3.27
N GLN A 89 0.38 -11.81 -2.57
CA GLN A 89 0.55 -13.13 -3.18
C GLN A 89 -0.75 -13.95 -3.21
N GLU A 90 -1.63 -13.77 -2.25
CA GLU A 90 -2.87 -14.55 -2.11
C GLU A 90 -4.05 -13.98 -2.90
N ALA A 91 -4.07 -12.67 -3.13
CA ALA A 91 -5.17 -12.03 -3.85
C ALA A 91 -4.78 -11.72 -5.30
N ASP A 92 -5.51 -12.28 -6.26
CA ASP A 92 -5.31 -12.04 -7.70
C ASP A 92 -5.32 -10.54 -8.05
N THR A 93 -6.12 -9.75 -7.34
CA THR A 93 -6.21 -8.29 -7.54
C THR A 93 -4.93 -7.53 -7.18
N PHE A 94 -4.06 -8.11 -6.35
CA PHE A 94 -2.78 -7.54 -5.93
C PHE A 94 -1.57 -8.28 -6.51
N HIS A 95 -1.76 -9.25 -7.40
CA HIS A 95 -0.67 -10.06 -7.93
C HIS A 95 0.43 -9.23 -8.62
N PHE A 96 0.07 -8.09 -9.22
CA PHE A 96 1.02 -7.15 -9.82
C PHE A 96 2.00 -6.51 -8.81
N LEU A 97 1.74 -6.66 -7.51
CA LEU A 97 2.61 -6.18 -6.43
C LEU A 97 3.61 -7.25 -5.96
N THR A 98 3.54 -8.50 -6.42
CA THR A 98 4.42 -9.59 -5.94
C THR A 98 5.90 -9.28 -6.15
N ASP A 99 6.25 -8.69 -7.29
CA ASP A 99 7.63 -8.26 -7.59
C ASP A 99 8.08 -7.05 -6.74
N ILE A 100 7.13 -6.26 -6.23
CA ILE A 100 7.39 -5.05 -5.43
C ILE A 100 7.36 -5.36 -3.93
N LEU A 101 6.57 -6.34 -3.50
CA LEU A 101 6.36 -6.78 -2.13
C LEU A 101 6.67 -8.28 -1.98
N PRO A 102 7.94 -8.69 -2.18
CA PRO A 102 8.31 -10.10 -2.06
C PRO A 102 8.17 -10.59 -0.62
N LYS A 103 7.78 -11.85 -0.44
CA LYS A 103 7.86 -12.51 0.87
C LYS A 103 9.33 -12.64 1.27
N LYS A 104 9.65 -12.17 2.47
CA LYS A 104 10.98 -12.32 3.04
C LYS A 104 11.19 -13.79 3.42
N ILE A 105 12.24 -14.38 2.86
CA ILE A 105 12.76 -15.69 3.27
C ILE A 105 14.10 -15.46 3.95
N LEU A 106 14.42 -16.27 4.96
CA LEU A 106 15.73 -16.22 5.58
C LEU A 106 16.73 -16.92 4.67
N ALA A 107 17.95 -16.38 4.57
CA ALA A 107 18.97 -16.93 3.66
C ALA A 107 19.28 -18.41 3.97
N GLN A 108 19.30 -18.78 5.26
CA GLN A 108 19.50 -20.17 5.66
C GLN A 108 18.36 -21.08 5.17
N ASP A 109 17.11 -20.62 5.23
CA ASP A 109 15.94 -21.42 4.82
C ASP A 109 15.93 -21.58 3.30
N TYR A 110 16.37 -20.56 2.57
CA TYR A 110 16.57 -20.64 1.13
C TYR A 110 17.64 -21.67 0.75
N LEU A 111 18.80 -21.65 1.41
CA LEU A 111 19.88 -22.61 1.18
C LEU A 111 19.40 -24.05 1.46
N ASN A 112 18.71 -24.27 2.57
CA ASN A 112 18.15 -25.58 2.90
C ASN A 112 17.11 -26.03 1.86
N SER A 113 16.27 -25.12 1.35
CA SER A 113 15.30 -25.46 0.31
C SER A 113 15.94 -25.84 -1.03
N LEU A 114 17.11 -25.27 -1.34
CA LEU A 114 17.89 -25.64 -2.52
C LEU A 114 18.57 -27.01 -2.36
N GLU A 115 19.12 -27.30 -1.18
CA GLU A 115 19.70 -28.62 -0.87
C GLU A 115 18.63 -29.71 -0.95
N GLN A 116 17.43 -29.47 -0.40
CA GLN A 116 16.31 -30.43 -0.48
C GLN A 116 15.83 -30.66 -1.92
N MET A 117 15.74 -29.62 -2.75
CA MET A 117 15.40 -29.80 -4.18
C MET A 117 16.46 -30.59 -4.93
N GLN A 118 17.74 -30.44 -4.61
CA GLN A 118 18.83 -31.23 -5.21
C GLN A 118 18.83 -32.69 -4.76
N GLU A 119 18.49 -32.95 -3.49
CA GLU A 119 18.34 -34.31 -2.97
C GLU A 119 17.12 -35.02 -3.56
N GLU A 120 16.00 -34.31 -3.77
CA GLU A 120 14.81 -34.87 -4.43
C GLU A 120 15.05 -35.13 -5.94
N GLU A 121 15.72 -34.24 -6.67
CA GLU A 121 16.11 -34.49 -8.08
C GLU A 121 17.15 -35.62 -8.23
N GLY A 122 17.97 -35.86 -7.21
CA GLY A 122 18.97 -36.93 -7.19
C GLY A 122 18.45 -38.30 -6.77
N ALA A 123 17.26 -38.37 -6.15
CA ALA A 123 16.66 -39.61 -5.64
C ALA A 123 15.81 -40.38 -6.66
N ASP A 124 15.54 -39.78 -7.83
CA ASP A 124 14.78 -40.38 -8.94
C ASP A 124 15.64 -41.17 -9.94
N TYR A 125 16.91 -41.49 -9.60
CA TYR A 125 17.83 -42.32 -10.39
C TYR A 125 18.37 -43.54 -9.63
#